data_AF-A0AA42C892-F1
#
_entry.id   AF-A0AA42C892-F1
#
_cell.length_a   1.000
_cell.length_b   1.000
_cell.length_c   1.000
_cell.angle_alpha   90.00
_cell.angle_beta   90.00
_cell.angle_gamma   90.00
#
_symmetry.space_group_name_H-M   'P 1'
#
loop_
_entity.id
_entity.type
_entity.pdbx_description
1 polymer ?
#
loop_
_entity_poly.entity_id
_entity_poly.type
_entity_poly.pdbx_seq_one_letter_code
_entity_poly.pdbx_strand_id
1 'polypeptide(L)'
;MTEEDHYFVQQLLEHRDELYRETARLKSRISELENFETEKVAYHKLLDEKDELISKLTRQVEMLQRRIWGKSSEKYIAEDPQQRKLDFDGLDLLPEEKEQAEAAQTEIESYKTVCVKVKEKKHPVRKPLPESLPRKECHIYPEGIDLAGYTELSPEITEVLERDPARWYVRRIIRHKYVLKDKSQETEKQVVTAPMPVLPIAKSYAGASVLADIIIDKYVNHLPFYRQIQMFKQQGISISPATINDWFAEVADLMRPAWYRLKELVLASNYIQSDETTIPIIHNEKHQTVKGYLWTVRAVMENLVFFHYDHGSRAQKVALGLFKDYQGVIQTDGYSVYDIYKRKKGVLPIGCWAHARRYQYL
;
A
#
# COMPACT_ATOMS: atom_id res chain seq x y z
N MET A 1 -19.80 83.99 -61.72
CA MET A 1 -20.38 82.86 -60.97
C MET A 1 -21.42 83.45 -60.06
N THR A 2 -22.68 83.09 -60.26
CA THR A 2 -23.83 83.58 -59.50
C THR A 2 -23.81 82.98 -58.09
N GLU A 3 -24.51 83.58 -57.12
CA GLU A 3 -24.65 82.99 -55.77
C GLU A 3 -25.21 81.56 -55.82
N GLU A 4 -26.04 81.27 -56.84
CA GLU A 4 -26.57 79.93 -57.12
C GLU A 4 -25.47 78.91 -57.49
N ASP A 5 -24.44 79.33 -58.26
CA ASP A 5 -23.31 78.45 -58.60
C ASP A 5 -22.49 78.08 -57.36
N HIS A 6 -22.30 79.02 -56.43
CA HIS A 6 -21.53 78.80 -55.21
C HIS A 6 -22.28 77.90 -54.22
N TYR A 7 -23.61 78.05 -54.12
CA TYR A 7 -24.46 77.17 -53.34
C TYR A 7 -24.48 75.75 -53.92
N PHE A 8 -24.57 75.60 -55.24
CA PHE A 8 -24.52 74.30 -55.91
C PHE A 8 -23.19 73.57 -55.70
N VAL A 9 -22.05 74.29 -55.78
CA VAL A 9 -20.73 73.72 -55.48
C VAL A 9 -20.61 73.29 -54.03
N GLN A 10 -21.18 74.06 -53.08
CA GLN A 10 -21.18 73.68 -51.68
C GLN A 10 -22.03 72.43 -51.41
N GLN A 11 -23.22 72.32 -52.00
CA GLN A 11 -24.04 71.12 -51.92
C GLN A 11 -23.34 69.88 -52.51
N LEU A 12 -22.61 70.04 -53.62
CA LEU A 12 -21.80 68.97 -54.21
C LEU A 12 -20.66 68.52 -53.30
N LEU A 13 -20.02 69.45 -52.60
CA LEU A 13 -18.96 69.14 -51.63
C LEU A 13 -19.50 68.44 -50.39
N GLU A 14 -20.64 68.89 -49.85
CA GLU A 14 -21.31 68.23 -48.73
C GLU A 14 -21.77 66.82 -49.09
N HIS A 15 -22.37 66.63 -50.26
CA HIS A 15 -22.76 65.31 -50.75
C HIS A 15 -21.56 64.38 -50.98
N ARG A 16 -20.45 64.94 -51.48
CA ARG A 16 -19.19 64.20 -51.61
C ARG A 16 -18.68 63.76 -50.24
N ASP A 17 -18.65 64.65 -49.25
CA ASP A 17 -18.21 64.32 -47.88
C ASP A 17 -19.11 63.27 -47.21
N GLU A 18 -20.42 63.31 -47.45
CA GLU A 18 -21.36 62.26 -47.02
C GLU A 18 -21.02 60.91 -47.65
N LEU A 19 -20.81 60.85 -48.96
CA LEU A 19 -20.39 59.63 -49.66
C LEU A 19 -19.03 59.11 -49.16
N TYR A 20 -18.08 59.99 -48.84
CA TYR A 20 -16.81 59.58 -48.24
C TYR A 20 -16.99 58.98 -46.84
N ARG A 21 -17.88 59.54 -46.02
CA ARG A 21 -18.20 58.97 -44.69
C ARG A 21 -18.91 57.62 -44.80
N GLU A 22 -19.84 57.48 -45.75
CA GLU A 22 -20.53 56.22 -46.00
C GLU A 22 -19.57 55.14 -46.52
N THR A 23 -18.72 55.46 -47.48
CA THR A 23 -17.72 54.51 -48.00
C THR A 23 -16.69 54.11 -46.94
N ALA A 24 -16.30 55.02 -46.04
CA ALA A 24 -15.46 54.69 -44.89
C ALA A 24 -16.16 53.74 -43.91
N ARG A 25 -17.44 53.98 -43.59
CA ARG A 25 -18.25 53.08 -42.74
C ARG A 25 -18.42 51.71 -43.38
N LEU A 26 -18.73 51.64 -44.67
CA LEU A 26 -18.87 50.38 -45.41
C LEU A 26 -17.56 49.60 -45.44
N LYS A 27 -16.41 50.26 -45.64
CA LYS A 27 -15.09 49.61 -45.57
C LYS A 27 -14.79 49.05 -44.18
N SER A 28 -15.12 49.79 -43.12
CA SER A 28 -14.99 49.28 -41.74
C SER A 28 -15.85 48.03 -41.52
N ARG A 29 -17.10 48.06 -42.01
CA ARG A 29 -18.04 46.94 -41.91
C ARG A 29 -17.57 45.71 -42.68
N ILE A 30 -16.99 45.90 -43.87
CA ILE A 30 -16.41 44.81 -44.67
C ILE A 30 -15.22 44.18 -43.94
N SER A 31 -14.33 44.99 -43.36
CA SER A 31 -13.20 44.49 -42.58
C SER A 31 -13.65 43.70 -41.34
N GLU A 32 -14.72 44.13 -40.66
CA GLU A 32 -15.32 43.35 -39.56
C GLU A 32 -15.85 42.00 -40.05
N LEU A 33 -16.54 41.96 -41.20
CA LEU A 33 -17.06 40.72 -41.78
C LEU A 33 -15.95 39.76 -42.21
N GLU A 34 -14.87 40.26 -42.80
CA GLU A 34 -13.68 39.46 -43.14
C GLU A 34 -13.06 38.83 -41.88
N ASN A 35 -12.97 39.58 -40.78
CA ASN A 35 -12.50 39.03 -39.50
C ASN A 35 -13.43 37.91 -39.00
N PHE A 36 -14.75 38.09 -39.06
CA PHE A 36 -15.70 37.05 -38.67
C PHE A 36 -15.60 35.79 -39.56
N GLU A 37 -15.35 35.94 -40.86
CA GLU A 37 -15.13 34.80 -41.75
C GLU A 37 -13.87 34.02 -41.37
N THR A 38 -12.77 34.71 -41.04
CA THR A 38 -11.54 34.05 -40.59
C THR A 38 -11.72 33.30 -39.27
N GLU A 39 -12.46 33.88 -38.31
CA GLU A 39 -12.79 33.21 -37.05
C GLU A 39 -13.67 31.98 -37.29
N LYS A 40 -14.69 32.10 -38.15
CA LYS A 40 -15.56 30.97 -38.50
C LYS A 40 -14.78 29.80 -39.11
N VAL A 41 -13.82 30.08 -39.99
CA VAL A 41 -12.94 29.05 -40.57
C VAL A 41 -12.06 28.41 -39.49
N ALA A 42 -11.55 29.19 -38.53
CA ALA A 42 -10.78 28.64 -37.41
C ALA A 42 -11.63 27.72 -36.51
N TYR A 43 -12.88 28.09 -36.22
CA TYR A 43 -13.79 27.26 -35.44
C TYR A 43 -14.18 25.97 -36.16
N HIS A 44 -14.41 26.01 -37.48
CA HIS A 44 -14.68 24.79 -38.25
C HIS A 44 -13.51 23.81 -38.22
N LYS A 45 -12.28 24.30 -38.40
CA LYS A 45 -11.08 23.45 -38.29
C LYS A 45 -10.96 22.80 -36.91
N LEU A 46 -11.25 23.55 -35.85
CA LEU A 46 -11.22 23.01 -34.50
C LEU A 46 -12.30 21.95 -34.27
N LEU A 47 -13.49 22.11 -34.84
CA LEU A 47 -14.54 21.10 -34.79
C LEU A 47 -14.11 19.81 -35.50
N ASP A 48 -13.54 19.93 -36.70
CA ASP A 48 -13.05 18.77 -37.46
C ASP A 48 -11.98 17.99 -36.67
N GLU A 49 -11.02 18.70 -36.05
CA GLU A 49 -10.00 18.08 -35.19
C GLU A 49 -10.61 17.36 -33.97
N LYS A 50 -11.68 17.91 -33.38
CA LYS A 50 -12.38 17.28 -32.26
C LYS A 50 -13.15 16.05 -32.71
N ASP A 51 -13.80 16.09 -33.87
CA ASP A 51 -14.56 14.96 -34.42
C ASP A 51 -13.64 13.80 -34.83
N GLU A 52 -12.45 14.08 -35.37
CA GLU A 52 -11.42 13.08 -35.61
C GLU A 52 -10.95 12.42 -34.31
N LEU A 53 -10.73 13.22 -33.27
CA LEU A 53 -10.28 12.73 -31.96
C LEU A 53 -11.37 11.89 -31.28
N ILE A 54 -12.63 12.34 -31.33
CA ILE A 54 -13.77 11.58 -30.84
C ILE A 54 -13.85 10.24 -31.57
N SER A 55 -13.81 10.24 -32.90
CA SER A 55 -13.85 9.00 -33.70
C SER A 55 -12.74 8.03 -33.32
N LYS A 56 -11.52 8.54 -33.11
CA LYS A 56 -10.38 7.74 -32.66
C LYS A 56 -10.58 7.14 -31.28
N LEU A 57 -11.08 7.92 -30.33
CA LEU A 57 -11.37 7.45 -28.97
C LEU A 57 -12.50 6.43 -28.95
N THR A 58 -13.59 6.67 -29.69
CA THR A 58 -14.71 5.73 -29.80
C THR A 58 -14.24 4.38 -30.33
N ARG A 59 -13.38 4.37 -31.37
CA ARG A 59 -12.78 3.13 -31.89
C ARG A 59 -11.91 2.40 -30.86
N GLN A 60 -11.15 3.14 -30.05
CA GLN A 60 -10.35 2.55 -28.97
C GLN A 60 -11.23 1.94 -27.88
N VAL A 61 -12.30 2.62 -27.48
CA VAL A 61 -13.27 2.12 -26.50
C VAL A 61 -13.96 0.87 -27.00
N GLU A 62 -14.42 0.83 -28.25
CA GLU A 62 -15.00 -0.38 -28.86
C GLU A 62 -14.01 -1.54 -28.89
N MET A 63 -12.74 -1.28 -29.25
CA MET A 63 -11.70 -2.32 -29.27
C MET A 63 -11.44 -2.88 -27.87
N LEU A 64 -11.35 -2.03 -26.85
CA LEU A 64 -11.20 -2.44 -25.46
C LEU A 64 -12.45 -3.19 -24.98
N GLN A 65 -13.64 -2.72 -25.34
CA GLN A 65 -14.88 -3.39 -25.01
C GLN A 65 -14.93 -4.81 -25.60
N ARG A 66 -14.58 -4.96 -26.88
CA ARG A 66 -14.48 -6.28 -27.53
C ARG A 66 -13.41 -7.16 -26.91
N ARG A 67 -12.31 -6.60 -26.39
CA ARG A 67 -11.25 -7.37 -25.73
C ARG A 67 -11.64 -7.86 -24.34
N ILE A 68 -12.39 -7.04 -23.59
CA ILE A 68 -12.79 -7.34 -22.20
C ILE A 68 -14.05 -8.22 -22.18
N TRP A 69 -15.03 -7.93 -23.03
CA TRP A 69 -16.34 -8.58 -23.04
C TRP A 69 -16.59 -9.51 -24.25
N GLY A 70 -15.71 -9.52 -25.25
CA GLY A 70 -15.81 -10.43 -26.39
C GLY A 70 -15.23 -11.81 -26.08
N LYS A 71 -15.73 -12.83 -26.79
CA LYS A 71 -15.25 -14.21 -26.67
C LYS A 71 -13.78 -14.28 -27.11
N SER A 72 -12.89 -14.69 -26.21
CA SER A 72 -11.44 -14.81 -26.45
C SER A 72 -11.06 -15.92 -27.47
N SER A 73 -12.04 -16.60 -28.06
CA SER A 73 -11.85 -17.61 -29.10
C SER A 73 -12.69 -17.23 -30.31
N GLU A 74 -12.03 -16.77 -31.38
CA GLU A 74 -12.23 -17.17 -32.79
C GLU A 74 -11.75 -16.08 -33.76
N LYS A 75 -11.03 -16.52 -34.79
CA LYS A 75 -10.58 -15.69 -35.91
C LYS A 75 -11.81 -15.16 -36.65
N TYR A 76 -11.88 -13.84 -36.83
CA TYR A 76 -12.91 -13.20 -37.63
C TYR A 76 -12.79 -13.64 -39.11
N ILE A 77 -13.84 -14.25 -39.65
CA ILE A 77 -14.03 -14.50 -41.08
C ILE A 77 -15.07 -13.47 -41.54
N ALA A 78 -14.76 -12.70 -42.57
CA ALA A 78 -15.71 -11.74 -43.14
C ALA A 78 -16.91 -12.49 -43.75
N GLU A 79 -18.13 -12.10 -43.41
CA GLU A 79 -19.36 -12.73 -43.91
C GLU A 79 -19.47 -12.56 -45.43
N ASP A 80 -19.65 -13.67 -46.15
CA ASP A 80 -19.79 -13.70 -47.60
C ASP A 80 -21.25 -13.37 -47.99
N PRO A 81 -21.51 -12.34 -48.84
CA PRO A 81 -22.87 -11.93 -49.23
C PRO A 81 -23.69 -13.01 -49.95
N GLN A 82 -23.07 -14.07 -50.46
CA GLN A 82 -23.78 -15.20 -51.11
C GLN A 82 -24.10 -16.36 -50.17
N GLN A 83 -23.70 -16.28 -48.90
CA GLN A 83 -24.00 -17.31 -47.92
C GLN A 83 -25.48 -17.25 -47.54
N ARG A 84 -26.24 -18.27 -47.96
CA ARG A 84 -27.67 -18.39 -47.64
C ARG A 84 -27.85 -18.44 -46.12
N LYS A 85 -28.51 -17.43 -45.55
CA LYS A 85 -29.02 -17.47 -44.18
C LYS A 85 -30.14 -18.51 -44.12
N LEU A 86 -30.00 -19.49 -43.23
CA LEU A 86 -31.10 -20.38 -42.88
C LEU A 86 -32.00 -19.58 -41.92
N ASP A 87 -33.15 -19.14 -42.42
CA ASP A 87 -34.20 -18.54 -41.58
C ASP A 87 -34.82 -19.66 -40.73
N PHE A 88 -34.41 -19.72 -39.47
CA PHE A 88 -35.03 -20.58 -38.46
C PHE A 88 -36.27 -19.94 -37.81
N ASP A 89 -36.66 -18.73 -38.25
CA ASP A 89 -37.80 -18.01 -37.69
C ASP A 89 -39.08 -18.48 -38.40
N GLY A 90 -39.76 -19.46 -37.81
CA GLY A 90 -41.06 -19.97 -38.29
C GLY A 90 -41.20 -21.50 -38.38
N LEU A 91 -40.21 -22.28 -37.95
CA LEU A 91 -40.39 -23.72 -37.76
C LEU A 91 -41.00 -23.95 -36.37
N ASP A 92 -42.31 -24.26 -36.35
CA ASP A 92 -42.96 -24.79 -35.15
C ASP A 92 -42.25 -26.08 -34.74
N LEU A 93 -41.54 -26.02 -33.60
CA LEU A 93 -40.91 -27.19 -32.97
C LEU A 93 -41.94 -28.31 -32.85
N LEU A 94 -41.57 -29.51 -33.30
CA LEU A 94 -42.41 -30.69 -33.10
C LEU A 94 -42.62 -30.90 -31.59
N PRO A 95 -43.76 -31.50 -31.17
CA PRO A 95 -44.06 -31.71 -29.75
C PRO A 95 -42.93 -32.42 -28.99
N GLU A 96 -42.26 -33.36 -29.65
CA GLU A 96 -41.13 -34.12 -29.10
C GLU A 96 -39.87 -33.25 -28.88
N GLU A 97 -39.64 -32.23 -29.71
CA GLU A 97 -38.51 -31.31 -29.57
C GLU A 97 -38.77 -30.30 -28.44
N LYS A 98 -40.03 -29.91 -28.21
CA LYS A 98 -40.43 -29.07 -27.07
C LYS A 98 -40.23 -29.81 -25.75
N GLU A 99 -40.63 -31.08 -25.66
CA GLU A 99 -40.39 -31.89 -24.46
C GLU A 99 -38.89 -32.06 -24.16
N GLN A 100 -38.06 -32.28 -25.18
CA GLN A 100 -36.61 -32.36 -25.00
C GLN A 100 -35.99 -31.02 -24.57
N ALA A 101 -36.48 -29.90 -25.10
CA ALA A 101 -36.03 -28.58 -24.70
C ALA A 101 -36.43 -28.24 -23.25
N GLU A 102 -37.64 -28.61 -22.82
CA GLU A 102 -38.10 -28.46 -21.43
C GLU A 102 -37.32 -29.37 -20.47
N ALA A 103 -37.03 -30.61 -20.87
CA ALA A 103 -36.19 -31.53 -20.10
C ALA A 103 -34.75 -30.99 -19.96
N ALA A 104 -34.17 -30.46 -21.03
CA ALA A 104 -32.85 -29.82 -20.99
C ALA A 104 -32.85 -28.54 -20.15
N GLN A 105 -33.91 -27.73 -20.21
CA GLN A 105 -34.05 -26.52 -19.38
C GLN A 105 -34.15 -26.86 -17.89
N THR A 106 -34.96 -27.86 -17.53
CA THR A 106 -35.08 -28.32 -16.15
C THR A 106 -33.78 -28.93 -15.64
N GLU A 107 -33.01 -29.62 -16.48
CA GLU A 107 -31.68 -30.11 -16.13
C GLU A 107 -30.68 -28.97 -15.91
N ILE A 108 -30.68 -27.95 -16.76
CA ILE A 108 -29.85 -26.73 -16.61
C ILE A 108 -30.25 -25.92 -15.37
N GLU A 109 -31.54 -25.78 -15.08
CA GLU A 109 -32.03 -25.12 -13.86
C GLU A 109 -31.66 -25.89 -12.59
N SER A 110 -31.72 -27.22 -12.63
CA SER A 110 -31.22 -28.07 -11.55
C SER A 110 -29.72 -27.87 -11.33
N TYR A 111 -28.93 -27.75 -12.40
CA TYR A 111 -27.49 -27.47 -12.32
C TYR A 111 -27.18 -26.06 -11.78
N LYS A 112 -28.03 -25.06 -12.07
CA LYS A 112 -27.91 -23.69 -11.53
C LYS A 112 -28.32 -23.60 -10.07
N THR A 113 -29.31 -24.39 -9.62
CA THR A 113 -29.77 -24.40 -8.23
C THR A 113 -28.87 -25.25 -7.32
N VAL A 114 -28.16 -26.22 -7.86
CA VAL A 114 -27.18 -27.03 -7.13
C VAL A 114 -25.86 -26.25 -6.97
N CYS A 115 -25.70 -25.67 -5.77
CA CYS A 115 -24.42 -25.33 -5.13
C CYS A 115 -23.84 -23.92 -5.28
N VAL A 116 -24.59 -22.87 -4.91
CA VAL A 116 -23.96 -21.83 -4.08
C VAL A 116 -24.06 -22.29 -2.63
N LYS A 117 -23.12 -23.13 -2.19
CA LYS A 117 -22.89 -23.30 -0.75
C LYS A 117 -22.44 -21.96 -0.22
N VAL A 118 -23.37 -21.20 0.36
CA VAL A 118 -23.06 -20.00 1.13
C VAL A 118 -22.14 -20.46 2.25
N LYS A 119 -20.83 -20.32 2.04
CA LYS A 119 -19.85 -20.46 3.11
C LYS A 119 -20.18 -19.35 4.08
N GLU A 120 -20.82 -19.70 5.20
CA GLU A 120 -20.87 -18.81 6.34
C GLU A 120 -19.46 -18.28 6.57
N LYS A 121 -19.33 -16.95 6.57
CA LYS A 121 -18.05 -16.30 6.86
C LYS A 121 -17.72 -16.64 8.31
N LYS A 122 -17.01 -17.75 8.52
CA LYS A 122 -16.47 -18.09 9.84
C LYS A 122 -15.55 -16.95 10.22
N HIS A 123 -15.94 -16.20 11.25
CA HIS A 123 -15.04 -15.25 11.87
C HIS A 123 -13.77 -16.02 12.26
N PRO A 124 -12.57 -15.50 11.96
CA PRO A 124 -11.32 -16.18 12.29
C PRO A 124 -11.16 -16.22 13.82
N VAL A 125 -11.69 -17.27 14.44
CA VAL A 125 -11.48 -17.57 15.85
C VAL A 125 -10.13 -18.26 15.97
N ARG A 126 -9.31 -17.75 16.89
CA ARG A 126 -7.99 -18.31 17.16
C ARG A 126 -8.14 -19.69 17.75
N LYS A 127 -7.23 -20.60 17.37
CA LYS A 127 -7.17 -21.92 17.97
C LYS A 127 -6.76 -21.78 19.44
N PRO A 128 -7.42 -22.49 20.37
CA PRO A 128 -6.99 -22.52 21.76
C PRO A 128 -5.59 -23.16 21.85
N LEU A 129 -4.84 -22.76 22.87
CA LEU A 129 -3.54 -23.37 23.16
C LEU A 129 -3.73 -24.84 23.54
N PRO A 130 -2.76 -25.73 23.24
CA PRO A 130 -2.87 -27.15 23.56
C PRO A 130 -3.09 -27.40 25.04
N GLU A 131 -4.05 -28.27 25.38
CA GLU A 131 -4.35 -28.61 26.77
C GLU A 131 -3.22 -29.38 27.47
N SER A 132 -2.35 -30.04 26.70
CA SER A 132 -1.19 -30.80 27.19
C SER A 132 -0.12 -29.94 27.85
N LEU A 133 -0.11 -28.62 27.62
CA LEU A 133 0.86 -27.72 28.20
C LEU A 133 0.54 -27.41 29.68
N PRO A 134 1.54 -27.37 30.56
CA PRO A 134 1.34 -27.02 31.96
C PRO A 134 0.84 -25.57 32.07
N ARG A 135 -0.17 -25.35 32.94
CA ARG A 135 -0.74 -24.03 33.19
C ARG A 135 -0.25 -23.48 34.53
N LYS A 136 0.34 -22.29 34.51
CA LYS A 136 0.71 -21.53 35.72
C LYS A 136 -0.33 -20.43 35.93
N GLU A 137 -1.11 -20.53 36.99
CA GLU A 137 -2.18 -19.59 37.30
C GLU A 137 -1.62 -18.35 38.02
N CYS A 138 -2.03 -17.17 37.57
CA CYS A 138 -1.69 -15.89 38.16
C CYS A 138 -2.99 -15.15 38.47
N HIS A 139 -3.36 -15.11 39.75
CA HIS A 139 -4.54 -14.42 40.23
C HIS A 139 -4.25 -12.93 40.42
N ILE A 140 -5.09 -12.08 39.85
CA ILE A 140 -5.01 -10.63 40.00
C ILE A 140 -6.33 -10.13 40.55
N TYR A 141 -6.25 -9.52 41.73
CA TYR A 141 -7.38 -8.92 42.43
C TYR A 141 -7.36 -7.40 42.24
N PRO A 142 -8.52 -6.72 42.13
CA PRO A 142 -8.54 -5.27 42.07
C PRO A 142 -8.21 -4.65 43.44
N GLU A 143 -7.55 -3.49 43.41
CA GLU A 143 -7.19 -2.75 44.63
C GLU A 143 -8.41 -2.03 45.23
N GLY A 144 -8.45 -1.87 46.56
CA GLY A 144 -9.46 -1.07 47.26
C GLY A 144 -10.83 -1.74 47.46
N ILE A 145 -10.91 -3.07 47.44
CA ILE A 145 -12.15 -3.82 47.62
C ILE A 145 -12.29 -4.32 49.06
N ASP A 146 -13.45 -4.06 49.66
CA ASP A 146 -13.89 -4.70 50.89
C ASP A 146 -14.73 -5.96 50.58
N LEU A 147 -14.25 -7.13 50.99
CA LEU A 147 -14.91 -8.41 50.71
C LEU A 147 -16.33 -8.52 51.30
N ALA A 148 -16.64 -7.73 52.33
CA ALA A 148 -17.98 -7.72 52.93
C ALA A 148 -19.03 -7.13 51.98
N GLY A 149 -18.71 -6.01 51.33
CA GLY A 149 -19.63 -5.24 50.49
C GLY A 149 -19.70 -5.68 49.02
N TYR A 150 -18.81 -6.55 48.55
CA TYR A 150 -18.71 -6.93 47.14
C TYR A 150 -18.98 -8.42 46.91
N THR A 151 -19.56 -8.75 45.75
CA THR A 151 -19.75 -10.12 45.27
C THR A 151 -18.83 -10.38 44.08
N GLU A 152 -18.13 -11.51 44.10
CA GLU A 152 -17.26 -11.96 43.01
C GLU A 152 -18.10 -12.44 41.82
N LEU A 153 -17.73 -11.99 40.63
CA LEU A 153 -18.30 -12.41 39.34
C LEU A 153 -17.32 -13.37 38.64
N SER A 154 -17.78 -14.07 37.60
CA SER A 154 -16.93 -14.93 36.79
C SER A 154 -15.66 -14.20 36.34
N PRO A 155 -14.45 -14.71 36.70
CA PRO A 155 -13.20 -14.02 36.41
C PRO A 155 -12.90 -14.02 34.91
N GLU A 156 -12.20 -12.99 34.44
CA GLU A 156 -11.69 -12.93 33.09
C GLU A 156 -10.37 -13.69 32.99
N ILE A 157 -10.34 -14.74 32.18
CA ILE A 157 -9.16 -15.59 31.99
C ILE A 157 -8.47 -15.21 30.68
N THR A 158 -7.19 -14.87 30.75
CA THR A 158 -6.33 -14.68 29.57
C THR A 158 -5.19 -15.69 29.60
N GLU A 159 -5.03 -16.44 28.52
CA GLU A 159 -3.95 -17.42 28.37
C GLU A 159 -2.82 -16.85 27.51
N VAL A 160 -1.60 -16.91 28.05
CA VAL A 160 -0.36 -16.44 27.41
C VAL A 160 0.64 -17.59 27.37
N LEU A 161 1.13 -17.91 26.18
CA LEU A 161 2.18 -18.88 25.95
C LEU A 161 3.53 -18.27 26.34
N GLU A 162 4.22 -18.90 27.27
CA GLU A 162 5.56 -18.54 27.70
C GLU A 162 6.50 -19.74 27.52
N ARG A 163 7.79 -19.44 27.33
CA ARG A 163 8.84 -20.44 27.20
C ARG A 163 9.92 -20.19 28.25
N ASP A 164 10.19 -21.22 29.04
CA ASP A 164 11.46 -21.40 29.76
C ASP A 164 12.42 -22.14 28.81
N PRO A 165 13.75 -21.98 28.94
CA PRO A 165 14.73 -22.57 28.01
C PRO A 165 14.51 -24.08 27.71
N ALA A 166 13.96 -24.82 28.66
CA ALA A 166 13.68 -26.25 28.55
C ALA A 166 12.18 -26.62 28.44
N ARG A 167 11.24 -25.70 28.67
CA ARG A 167 9.82 -26.04 28.85
C ARG A 167 8.87 -24.96 28.34
N TRP A 168 7.79 -25.39 27.70
CA TRP A 168 6.66 -24.53 27.37
C TRP A 168 5.63 -24.59 28.48
N TYR A 169 5.04 -23.44 28.80
CA TYR A 169 3.90 -23.39 29.71
C TYR A 169 2.95 -22.27 29.29
N VAL A 170 1.71 -22.39 29.74
CA VAL A 170 0.68 -21.39 29.52
C VAL A 170 0.49 -20.64 30.83
N ARG A 171 0.85 -19.36 30.85
CA ARG A 171 0.54 -18.46 31.94
C ARG A 171 -0.93 -18.06 31.83
N ARG A 172 -1.74 -18.50 32.79
CA ARG A 172 -3.17 -18.20 32.88
C ARG A 172 -3.36 -17.02 33.82
N ILE A 173 -3.62 -15.85 33.25
CA ILE A 173 -3.88 -14.62 33.99
C ILE A 173 -5.38 -14.59 34.32
N ILE A 174 -5.71 -14.76 35.59
CA ILE A 174 -7.09 -14.80 36.11
C ILE A 174 -7.37 -13.45 36.77
N ARG A 175 -8.17 -12.61 36.12
CA ARG A 175 -8.54 -11.30 36.64
C ARG A 175 -9.91 -11.39 37.30
N HIS A 176 -9.92 -11.24 38.61
CA HIS A 176 -11.13 -11.29 39.40
C HIS A 176 -11.96 -10.01 39.18
N LYS A 177 -13.28 -10.21 39.14
CA LYS A 177 -14.28 -9.15 38.94
C LYS A 177 -15.17 -9.07 40.15
N TYR A 178 -15.46 -7.87 40.61
CA TYR A 178 -16.31 -7.64 41.76
C TYR A 178 -17.42 -6.64 41.44
N VAL A 179 -18.58 -6.84 42.03
CA VAL A 179 -19.74 -5.95 41.94
C VAL A 179 -20.22 -5.60 43.34
N LEU A 180 -20.53 -4.32 43.57
CA LEU A 180 -21.07 -3.85 44.84
C LEU A 180 -22.43 -4.51 45.13
N LYS A 181 -22.63 -4.99 46.36
CA LYS A 181 -23.90 -5.62 46.79
C LYS A 181 -25.03 -4.62 47.02
N ASP A 182 -24.72 -3.34 47.25
CA ASP A 182 -25.71 -2.33 47.60
C ASP A 182 -26.67 -2.04 46.44
N LYS A 183 -27.97 -2.20 46.72
CA LYS A 183 -29.09 -1.87 45.83
C LYS A 183 -29.64 -0.46 46.07
N SER A 184 -28.98 0.32 46.94
CA SER A 184 -29.57 1.43 47.68
C SER A 184 -29.34 2.81 47.07
N GLN A 185 -28.47 2.94 46.06
CA GLN A 185 -28.23 4.20 45.38
C GLN A 185 -28.35 4.03 43.86
N GLU A 186 -28.98 5.01 43.20
CA GLU A 186 -29.11 5.17 41.74
C GLU A 186 -27.75 5.40 41.03
N THR A 187 -26.68 4.84 41.58
CA THR A 187 -25.34 4.88 40.99
C THR A 187 -25.17 3.58 40.21
N GLU A 188 -24.84 3.69 38.93
CA GLU A 188 -24.60 2.55 38.04
C GLU A 188 -23.78 1.46 38.73
N LYS A 189 -24.19 0.19 38.60
CA LYS A 189 -23.49 -0.96 39.19
C LYS A 189 -22.03 -0.98 38.72
N GLN A 190 -21.13 -0.43 39.51
CA GLN A 190 -19.73 -0.28 39.13
C GLN A 190 -19.04 -1.65 39.23
N VAL A 191 -18.79 -2.27 38.09
CA VAL A 191 -18.01 -3.51 38.00
C VAL A 191 -16.54 -3.13 38.13
N VAL A 192 -15.90 -3.53 39.22
CA VAL A 192 -14.48 -3.30 39.43
C VAL A 192 -13.73 -4.54 38.94
N THR A 193 -12.85 -4.34 37.95
CA THR A 193 -12.03 -5.39 37.36
C THR A 193 -10.56 -5.03 37.52
N ALA A 194 -9.72 -6.01 37.85
CA ALA A 194 -8.28 -5.77 37.93
C ALA A 194 -7.72 -5.34 36.55
N PRO A 195 -6.78 -4.37 36.52
CA PRO A 195 -6.16 -3.95 35.27
C PRO A 195 -5.42 -5.11 34.61
N MET A 196 -5.48 -5.17 33.28
CA MET A 196 -4.75 -6.18 32.52
C MET A 196 -3.24 -5.89 32.59
N PRO A 197 -2.39 -6.89 32.92
CA PRO A 197 -0.95 -6.73 32.81
C PRO A 197 -0.55 -6.33 31.39
N VAL A 198 0.47 -5.48 31.29
CA VAL A 198 1.00 -5.05 29.99
C VAL A 198 1.60 -6.25 29.27
N LEU A 199 0.98 -6.64 28.16
CA LEU A 199 1.52 -7.64 27.24
C LEU A 199 2.31 -6.93 26.13
N PRO A 200 3.40 -7.52 25.62
CA PRO A 200 4.19 -6.91 24.54
C PRO A 200 3.34 -6.61 23.30
N ILE A 201 2.50 -7.56 22.89
CA ILE A 201 1.60 -7.42 21.75
C ILE A 201 0.17 -7.48 22.26
N ALA A 202 -0.59 -6.42 22.00
CA ALA A 202 -1.98 -6.32 22.43
C ALA A 202 -2.82 -7.45 21.84
N LYS A 203 -3.66 -8.07 22.68
CA LYS A 203 -4.51 -9.20 22.29
C LYS A 203 -3.70 -10.33 21.65
N SER A 204 -2.42 -10.56 21.96
CA SER A 204 -1.70 -11.77 21.53
C SER A 204 -1.70 -12.82 22.64
N TYR A 205 -1.56 -14.09 22.27
CA TYR A 205 -1.24 -15.14 23.23
C TYR A 205 0.26 -15.38 23.34
N ALA A 206 1.12 -14.71 22.57
CA ALA A 206 2.56 -14.81 22.72
C ALA A 206 3.05 -13.96 23.89
N GLY A 207 3.71 -14.59 24.87
CA GLY A 207 4.43 -13.91 25.93
C GLY A 207 5.76 -13.33 25.45
N ALA A 208 6.36 -12.48 26.28
CA ALA A 208 7.63 -11.82 25.98
C ALA A 208 8.77 -12.82 25.70
N SER A 209 8.81 -13.93 26.44
CA SER A 209 9.84 -14.97 26.28
C SER A 209 9.77 -15.66 24.92
N VAL A 210 8.57 -16.02 24.47
CA VAL A 210 8.37 -16.65 23.16
C VAL A 210 8.76 -15.71 22.03
N LEU A 211 8.37 -14.43 22.13
CA LEU A 211 8.73 -13.43 21.14
C LEU A 211 10.25 -13.23 21.09
N ALA A 212 10.91 -13.10 22.24
CA ALA A 212 12.37 -12.96 22.31
C ALA A 212 13.08 -14.17 21.68
N ASP A 213 12.65 -15.38 22.02
CA ASP A 213 13.23 -16.61 21.48
C ASP A 213 13.11 -16.70 19.96
N ILE A 214 11.95 -16.38 19.40
CA ILE A 214 11.73 -16.41 17.93
C ILE A 214 12.73 -15.48 17.22
N ILE A 215 12.95 -14.28 17.76
CA ILE A 215 13.87 -13.28 17.20
C ILE A 215 15.33 -13.71 17.38
N ILE A 216 15.71 -14.18 18.57
CA ILE A 216 17.06 -14.69 18.86
C ILE A 216 17.38 -15.85 17.93
N ASP A 217 16.47 -16.83 17.82
CA ASP A 217 16.65 -17.98 16.95
C ASP A 217 16.80 -17.56 15.49
N LYS A 218 16.05 -16.54 15.04
CA LYS A 218 16.11 -16.03 13.67
C LYS A 218 17.44 -15.35 13.34
N TYR A 219 17.92 -14.46 14.21
CA TYR A 219 19.03 -13.55 13.90
C TYR A 219 20.37 -13.97 14.52
N VAL A 220 20.36 -14.58 15.71
CA VAL A 220 21.57 -15.05 16.39
C VAL A 220 21.88 -16.49 15.97
N ASN A 221 20.88 -17.37 15.98
CA ASN A 221 21.07 -18.80 15.66
C ASN A 221 20.84 -19.14 14.18
N HIS A 222 20.55 -18.14 13.34
CA HIS A 222 20.29 -18.30 11.90
C HIS A 222 19.19 -19.33 11.55
N LEU A 223 18.20 -19.48 12.43
CA LEU A 223 17.12 -20.45 12.30
C LEU A 223 15.91 -19.81 11.59
N PRO A 224 15.59 -20.19 10.35
CA PRO A 224 14.47 -19.59 9.61
C PRO A 224 13.12 -19.93 10.25
N PHE A 225 12.13 -19.02 10.12
CA PHE A 225 10.81 -19.17 10.75
C PHE A 225 10.12 -20.49 10.41
N TYR A 226 10.22 -20.99 9.17
CA TYR A 226 9.61 -22.28 8.81
C TYR A 226 10.16 -23.43 9.67
N ARG A 227 11.45 -23.39 10.01
CA ARG A 227 12.11 -24.43 10.82
C ARG A 227 11.72 -24.30 12.28
N GLN A 228 11.63 -23.07 12.80
CA GLN A 228 11.10 -22.80 14.13
C GLN A 228 9.66 -23.34 14.27
N ILE A 229 8.79 -23.08 13.28
CA ILE A 229 7.41 -23.59 13.25
C ILE A 229 7.38 -25.12 13.29
N GLN A 230 8.25 -25.78 12.53
CA GLN A 230 8.35 -27.24 12.55
C GLN A 230 8.78 -27.76 13.93
N MET A 231 9.73 -27.10 14.59
CA MET A 231 10.16 -27.44 15.95
C MET A 231 9.04 -27.26 16.97
N PHE A 232 8.28 -26.17 16.89
CA PHE A 232 7.10 -25.96 17.75
C PHE A 232 6.05 -27.05 17.53
N LYS A 233 5.82 -27.43 16.26
CA LYS A 233 4.88 -28.51 15.91
C LYS A 233 5.29 -29.86 16.49
N GLN A 234 6.58 -30.18 16.50
CA GLN A 234 7.11 -31.40 17.15
C GLN A 234 6.87 -31.39 18.66
N GLN A 235 6.80 -30.22 19.28
CA GLN A 235 6.50 -30.02 20.70
C GLN A 235 4.99 -29.92 20.98
N GLY A 236 4.13 -30.21 19.99
CA GLY A 236 2.67 -30.16 20.13
C GLY A 236 2.06 -28.76 19.96
N ILE A 237 2.85 -27.75 19.62
CA ILE A 237 2.43 -26.35 19.48
C ILE A 237 2.25 -26.01 18.00
N SER A 238 1.01 -25.77 17.59
CA SER A 238 0.68 -25.47 16.20
C SER A 238 0.41 -23.97 16.01
N ILE A 239 1.41 -23.24 15.51
CA ILE A 239 1.32 -21.82 15.22
C ILE A 239 1.37 -21.61 13.70
N SER A 240 0.52 -20.73 13.17
CA SER A 240 0.50 -20.45 11.74
C SER A 240 1.70 -19.58 11.31
N PRO A 241 2.24 -19.75 10.09
CA PRO A 241 3.32 -18.90 9.59
C PRO A 241 2.95 -17.41 9.55
N ALA A 242 1.68 -17.09 9.23
CA ALA A 242 1.17 -15.73 9.23
C ALA A 242 1.28 -15.09 10.63
N THR A 243 0.87 -15.82 11.66
CA THR A 243 0.94 -15.35 13.06
C THR A 243 2.37 -15.01 13.49
N ILE A 244 3.37 -15.81 13.09
CA ILE A 244 4.77 -15.51 13.41
C ILE A 244 5.27 -14.29 12.66
N ASN A 245 4.88 -14.11 11.40
CA ASN A 245 5.24 -12.90 10.65
C ASN A 245 4.60 -11.65 11.26
N ASP A 246 3.34 -11.73 11.70
CA ASP A 246 2.66 -10.64 12.39
C ASP A 246 3.38 -10.31 13.72
N TRP A 247 3.71 -11.33 14.52
CA TRP A 247 4.49 -11.14 15.75
C TRP A 247 5.86 -10.53 15.50
N PHE A 248 6.54 -10.95 14.44
CA PHE A 248 7.82 -10.38 14.05
C PHE A 248 7.70 -8.89 13.71
N ALA A 249 6.68 -8.50 12.94
CA ALA A 249 6.44 -7.10 12.58
C ALA A 249 6.15 -6.24 13.83
N GLU A 250 5.29 -6.73 14.73
CA GLU A 250 4.97 -6.04 15.99
C GLU A 250 6.21 -5.89 16.90
N VAL A 251 7.05 -6.93 17.00
CA VAL A 251 8.30 -6.84 17.76
C VAL A 251 9.29 -5.85 17.12
N ALA A 252 9.39 -5.83 15.79
CA ALA A 252 10.21 -4.84 15.09
C ALA A 252 9.75 -3.41 15.39
N ASP A 253 8.43 -3.20 15.48
CA ASP A 253 7.83 -1.91 15.84
C ASP A 253 8.12 -1.52 17.29
N LEU A 254 8.04 -2.47 18.22
CA LEU A 254 8.43 -2.26 19.62
C LEU A 254 9.92 -1.92 19.77
N MET A 255 10.79 -2.47 18.92
CA MET A 255 12.24 -2.21 18.94
C MET A 255 12.64 -0.92 18.23
N ARG A 256 11.73 -0.27 17.50
CA ARG A 256 12.00 0.94 16.72
C ARG A 256 12.60 2.09 17.56
N PRO A 257 12.13 2.40 18.78
CA PRO A 257 12.74 3.43 19.62
C PRO A 257 14.21 3.14 19.98
N ALA A 258 14.53 1.87 20.25
CA ALA A 258 15.91 1.46 20.52
C ALA A 258 16.80 1.64 19.27
N TRP A 259 16.27 1.34 18.08
CA TRP A 259 16.97 1.58 16.82
C TRP A 259 17.23 3.08 16.58
N TYR A 260 16.24 3.95 16.83
CA TYR A 260 16.45 5.40 16.71
C TYR A 260 17.52 5.89 17.68
N ARG A 261 17.48 5.43 18.93
CA ARG A 261 18.48 5.81 19.93
C ARG A 261 19.88 5.32 19.56
N LEU A 262 19.99 4.10 19.04
CA LEU A 262 21.26 3.55 18.55
C LEU A 262 21.81 4.37 17.39
N LYS A 263 20.95 4.77 16.44
CA LYS A 263 21.32 5.64 15.32
C LYS A 263 21.86 6.99 15.83
N GLU A 264 21.20 7.63 16.79
CA GLU A 264 21.68 8.88 17.40
C GLU A 264 23.07 8.72 18.01
N LEU A 265 23.28 7.66 18.80
CA LEU A 265 24.56 7.40 19.47
C LEU A 265 25.69 7.17 18.46
N VAL A 266 25.43 6.40 17.40
CA VAL A 266 26.41 6.16 16.33
C VAL A 266 26.75 7.44 15.57
N LEU A 267 25.74 8.26 15.24
CA LEU A 267 25.95 9.52 14.52
C LEU A 267 26.54 10.63 15.41
N ALA A 268 26.50 10.49 16.73
CA ALA A 268 27.20 11.38 17.65
C ALA A 268 28.70 11.08 17.76
N SER A 269 29.17 9.93 17.26
CA SER A 269 30.59 9.56 17.29
C SER A 269 31.43 10.43 16.35
N ASN A 270 32.63 10.80 16.80
CA ASN A 270 33.59 11.57 16.01
C ASN A 270 34.12 10.80 14.78
N TYR A 271 33.98 9.47 14.77
CA TYR A 271 34.49 8.64 13.69
C TYR A 271 33.55 7.47 13.38
N ILE A 272 33.04 7.47 12.14
CA ILE A 272 32.14 6.42 11.65
C ILE A 272 32.67 5.78 10.35
N GLN A 273 32.35 4.50 10.18
CA GLN A 273 32.54 3.74 8.95
C GLN A 273 31.18 3.50 8.31
N SER A 274 31.06 3.75 7.00
CA SER A 274 29.85 3.48 6.23
C SER A 274 30.17 2.54 5.08
N ASP A 275 29.34 1.52 4.88
CA ASP A 275 29.46 0.52 3.83
C ASP A 275 28.09 0.07 3.31
N GLU A 276 27.99 -0.20 2.01
CA GLU A 276 26.75 -0.59 1.34
C GLU A 276 26.80 -2.07 0.92
N THR A 277 26.20 -2.93 1.74
CA THR A 277 26.15 -4.37 1.46
C THR A 277 25.00 -4.69 0.52
N THR A 278 25.29 -5.41 -0.58
CA THR A 278 24.27 -5.89 -1.51
C THR A 278 23.49 -7.06 -0.93
N ILE A 279 22.16 -6.97 -0.98
CA ILE A 279 21.25 -8.05 -0.59
C ILE A 279 20.26 -8.36 -1.72
N PRO A 280 19.89 -9.64 -1.95
CA PRO A 280 18.85 -10.01 -2.90
C PRO A 280 17.47 -9.66 -2.32
N ILE A 281 16.66 -8.91 -3.07
CA ILE A 281 15.32 -8.47 -2.64
C ILE A 281 14.30 -8.83 -3.70
N ILE A 282 13.14 -9.31 -3.28
CA ILE A 282 12.02 -9.58 -4.19
C ILE A 282 11.37 -8.24 -4.56
N HIS A 283 11.34 -7.91 -5.85
CA HIS A 283 10.65 -6.73 -6.35
C HIS A 283 9.26 -7.14 -6.84
N ASN A 284 8.23 -6.84 -6.04
CA ASN A 284 6.86 -7.31 -6.26
C ASN A 284 6.31 -6.95 -7.64
N GLU A 285 6.62 -5.77 -8.18
CA GLU A 285 6.10 -5.31 -9.48
C GLU A 285 6.74 -6.03 -10.68
N LYS A 286 8.02 -6.38 -10.56
CA LYS A 286 8.78 -7.04 -11.64
C LYS A 286 8.81 -8.56 -11.47
N HIS A 287 8.23 -9.08 -10.39
CA HIS A 287 8.25 -10.50 -10.00
C HIS A 287 9.63 -11.15 -10.08
N GLN A 288 10.70 -10.37 -9.85
CA GLN A 288 12.09 -10.83 -9.97
C GLN A 288 12.88 -10.43 -8.74
N THR A 289 13.97 -11.16 -8.50
CA THR A 289 14.95 -10.78 -7.48
C THR A 289 15.84 -9.68 -8.03
N VAL A 290 15.80 -8.52 -7.39
CA VAL A 290 16.65 -7.37 -7.71
C VAL A 290 17.74 -7.21 -6.64
N LYS A 291 18.84 -6.55 -7.02
CA LYS A 291 19.88 -6.16 -6.08
C LYS A 291 19.39 -4.95 -5.29
N GLY A 292 19.23 -5.11 -3.98
CA GLY A 292 19.06 -4.01 -3.05
C GLY A 292 20.32 -3.76 -2.23
N TYR A 293 20.34 -2.65 -1.51
CA TYR A 293 21.47 -2.22 -0.70
C TYR A 293 21.03 -1.98 0.74
N LEU A 294 21.83 -2.49 1.68
CA LEU A 294 21.70 -2.26 3.12
C LEU A 294 22.89 -1.41 3.56
N TRP A 295 22.59 -0.23 4.10
CA TRP A 295 23.60 0.69 4.61
C TRP A 295 24.01 0.27 6.02
N THR A 296 25.28 -0.05 6.20
CA THR A 296 25.86 -0.40 7.49
C THR A 296 26.68 0.78 7.97
N VAL A 297 26.33 1.34 9.14
CA VAL A 297 27.08 2.43 9.73
C VAL A 297 27.59 1.98 11.10
N ARG A 298 28.91 2.05 11.28
CA ARG A 298 29.59 1.59 12.49
C ARG A 298 30.38 2.72 13.13
N ALA A 299 30.13 2.96 14.41
CA ALA A 299 30.97 3.76 15.28
C ALA A 299 32.03 2.83 15.88
N VAL A 300 33.28 2.95 15.41
CA VAL A 300 34.34 1.98 15.69
C VAL A 300 34.77 2.03 17.15
N MET A 301 34.91 3.24 17.69
CA MET A 301 35.43 3.47 19.04
C MET A 301 34.44 3.02 20.11
N GLU A 302 33.15 3.25 19.87
CA GLU A 302 32.04 2.92 20.75
C GLU A 302 31.55 1.46 20.56
N ASN A 303 32.07 0.77 19.54
CA ASN A 303 31.65 -0.57 19.12
C ASN A 303 30.14 -0.70 18.88
N LEU A 304 29.54 0.34 18.28
CA LEU A 304 28.11 0.39 17.95
C LEU A 304 27.93 0.29 16.44
N VAL A 305 26.87 -0.39 16.00
CA VAL A 305 26.52 -0.53 14.59
C VAL A 305 25.02 -0.41 14.42
N PHE A 306 24.58 0.31 13.39
CA PHE A 306 23.19 0.25 12.94
C PHE A 306 23.11 -0.03 11.44
N PHE A 307 21.99 -0.63 11.05
CA PHE A 307 21.66 -0.88 9.66
C PHE A 307 20.52 0.04 9.24
N HIS A 308 20.62 0.58 8.03
CA HIS A 308 19.59 1.41 7.43
C HIS A 308 19.21 0.88 6.05
N TYR A 309 17.91 0.78 5.82
CA TYR A 309 17.32 0.28 4.59
C TYR A 309 16.32 1.29 4.06
N ASP A 310 16.57 1.83 2.87
CA ASP A 310 15.66 2.73 2.14
C ASP A 310 15.21 2.09 0.83
N HIS A 311 14.26 1.15 0.92
CA HIS A 311 13.70 0.44 -0.24
C HIS A 311 14.76 -0.18 -1.18
N GLY A 312 15.94 -0.54 -0.63
CA GLY A 312 17.06 -1.08 -1.38
C GLY A 312 17.77 -0.06 -2.26
N SER A 313 17.59 1.25 -2.03
CA SER A 313 18.25 2.32 -2.78
C SER A 313 19.67 2.57 -2.27
N ARG A 314 20.60 2.76 -3.22
CA ARG A 314 21.96 3.27 -3.00
C ARG A 314 22.14 4.73 -3.44
N ALA A 315 21.02 5.42 -3.65
CA ALA A 315 21.05 6.75 -4.24
C ALA A 315 21.65 7.78 -3.26
N GLN A 316 22.23 8.83 -3.82
CA GLN A 316 22.84 9.91 -3.06
C GLN A 316 21.89 10.58 -2.05
N LYS A 317 20.59 10.62 -2.35
CA LYS A 317 19.54 11.11 -1.44
C LYS A 317 19.52 10.39 -0.10
N VAL A 318 19.85 9.09 -0.08
CA VAL A 318 19.83 8.25 1.12
C VAL A 318 20.99 8.63 2.02
N ALA A 319 22.21 8.72 1.45
CA ALA A 319 23.39 9.20 2.14
C ALA A 319 23.18 10.62 2.70
N LEU A 320 22.56 11.52 1.91
CA LEU A 320 22.21 12.88 2.36
C LEU A 320 21.26 12.87 3.55
N GLY A 321 20.22 12.05 3.55
CA GLY A 321 19.29 11.93 4.67
C GLY A 321 19.94 11.30 5.92
N LEU A 322 20.88 10.37 5.73
CA LEU A 322 21.59 9.70 6.82
C LEU A 322 22.59 10.60 7.54
N PHE A 323 23.44 11.32 6.78
CA PHE A 323 24.58 12.08 7.32
C PHE A 323 24.40 13.60 7.22
N LYS A 324 23.15 14.06 7.08
CA LYS A 324 22.81 15.49 6.98
C LYS A 324 23.44 16.32 8.09
N ASP A 325 23.27 15.88 9.34
CA ASP A 325 23.69 16.62 10.53
C ASP A 325 25.00 16.09 11.14
N TYR A 326 25.60 15.09 10.49
CA TYR A 326 26.86 14.49 10.94
C TYR A 326 28.03 15.48 10.80
N GLN A 327 28.88 15.49 11.83
CA GLN A 327 30.17 16.19 11.89
C GLN A 327 31.21 15.24 12.47
N GLY A 328 32.40 15.19 11.87
CA GLY A 328 33.44 14.24 12.23
C GLY A 328 34.08 13.55 11.02
N VAL A 329 34.71 12.42 11.26
CA VAL A 329 35.43 11.64 10.25
C VAL A 329 34.53 10.53 9.73
N ILE A 330 34.34 10.48 8.41
CA ILE A 330 33.56 9.42 7.75
C ILE A 330 34.48 8.59 6.86
N GLN A 331 34.60 7.30 7.13
CA GLN A 331 35.34 6.36 6.29
C GLN A 331 34.40 5.61 5.35
N THR A 332 34.70 5.61 4.05
CA THR A 332 33.89 4.95 3.02
C THR A 332 34.77 4.19 2.03
N ASP A 333 34.16 3.38 1.18
CA ASP A 333 34.81 2.62 0.09
C ASP A 333 35.31 3.50 -1.07
N GLY A 334 35.03 4.81 -1.05
CA GLY A 334 35.36 5.74 -2.13
C GLY A 334 34.26 5.88 -3.20
N TYR A 335 33.05 5.40 -2.95
CA TYR A 335 31.91 5.60 -3.85
C TYR A 335 31.57 7.09 -4.03
N SER A 336 31.31 7.50 -5.28
CA SER A 336 31.10 8.90 -5.67
C SER A 336 29.92 9.58 -4.97
N VAL A 337 28.97 8.82 -4.43
CA VAL A 337 27.87 9.35 -3.62
C VAL A 337 28.35 10.14 -2.41
N TYR A 338 29.52 9.80 -1.87
CA TYR A 338 30.10 10.49 -0.71
C TYR A 338 30.92 11.73 -1.09
N ASP A 339 31.14 12.02 -2.38
CA ASP A 339 31.95 13.18 -2.82
C ASP A 339 31.37 14.52 -2.37
N ILE A 340 30.05 14.58 -2.14
CA ILE A 340 29.39 15.75 -1.56
C ILE A 340 29.93 16.13 -0.18
N TYR A 341 30.38 15.15 0.60
CA TYR A 341 30.90 15.38 1.94
C TYR A 341 32.32 15.95 1.91
N LYS A 342 33.06 15.81 0.81
CA LYS A 342 34.37 16.46 0.63
C LYS A 342 34.29 17.99 0.67
N ARG A 343 33.15 18.55 0.30
CA ARG A 343 32.91 20.01 0.28
C ARG A 343 32.15 20.51 1.52
N LYS A 344 31.69 19.60 2.38
CA LYS A 344 30.90 19.95 3.57
C LYS A 344 31.84 20.33 4.72
N LYS A 345 31.70 21.55 5.24
CA LYS A 345 32.46 21.99 6.42
C LYS A 345 32.10 21.10 7.64
N GLY A 346 33.12 20.69 8.39
CA GLY A 346 32.95 19.86 9.60
C GLY A 346 32.90 18.35 9.35
N VAL A 347 33.01 17.88 8.09
CA VAL A 347 33.14 16.46 7.77
C VAL A 347 34.48 16.20 7.09
N LEU A 348 35.24 15.22 7.59
CA LEU A 348 36.48 14.76 6.99
C LEU A 348 36.25 13.36 6.37
N PRO A 349 36.04 13.26 5.05
CA PRO A 349 35.93 11.96 4.40
C PRO A 349 37.30 11.31 4.23
N ILE A 350 37.42 10.05 4.63
CA ILE A 350 38.61 9.21 4.45
C ILE A 350 38.28 7.93 3.68
N GLY A 351 39.25 7.41 2.93
CA GLY A 351 39.08 6.18 2.15
C GLY A 351 39.40 4.93 2.97
N CYS A 352 38.64 3.86 2.74
CA CYS A 352 38.85 2.57 3.37
C CYS A 352 40.04 1.82 2.73
N TRP A 353 41.08 1.55 3.52
CA TRP A 353 42.25 0.80 3.06
C TRP A 353 41.94 -0.64 2.66
N ALA A 354 40.95 -1.28 3.29
CA ALA A 354 40.54 -2.64 2.92
C ALA A 354 39.98 -2.69 1.49
N HIS A 355 39.19 -1.68 1.10
CA HIS A 355 38.68 -1.54 -0.26
C HIS A 355 39.80 -1.22 -1.25
N ALA A 356 40.67 -0.26 -0.93
CA ALA A 356 41.83 0.07 -1.77
C ALA A 356 42.72 -1.16 -2.04
N ARG A 357 42.95 -1.98 -1.01
CA ARG A 357 43.69 -3.24 -1.13
C ARG A 357 42.96 -4.23 -2.04
N ARG A 358 41.65 -4.41 -1.86
CA ARG A 358 40.85 -5.34 -2.68
C ARG A 358 40.89 -5.00 -4.17
N TYR A 359 40.92 -3.72 -4.52
CA TYR A 359 41.05 -3.26 -5.91
C TYR A 359 42.46 -3.42 -6.51
N GLN A 360 43.50 -3.57 -5.69
CA GLN A 360 44.87 -3.76 -6.17
C GLN A 360 45.25 -5.23 -6.40
N TYR A 361 44.53 -6.18 -5.78
CA TYR A 361 44.80 -7.63 -5.88
C TYR A 361 43.76 -8.40 -6.72
N LEU A 362 42.76 -7.72 -7.26
CA LEU A 362 41.80 -8.22 -8.27
C LEU A 362 42.01 -7.42 -9.54
#